data_AF-A0A8S3HG08-F1
#
_entry.id   AF-A0A8S3HG08-F1
#
_cell.length_a   1.000
_cell.length_b   1.000
_cell.length_c   1.000
_cell.angle_alpha   90.00
_cell.angle_beta   90.00
_cell.angle_gamma   90.00
#
_symmetry.space_group_name_H-M   'P 1'
#
loop_
_entity.id
_entity.type
_entity.pdbx_description
1 polymer ?
#
loop_
_entity_poly.entity_id
_entity_poly.type
_entity_poly.pdbx_seq_one_letter_code
_entity_poly.pdbx_strand_id
1 'polypeptide(L)'
;YSLSNDDCQHSFNDFKNNKIISCVDYFPDFKHGQCHIYSYPYRAKTYEYITNNFPGGLFKYVREVSLYDDRLFEHDFFVKIAESFPFMEQLTIYNRKPQTNKFYEQSNYDNQHLSPIQYSYLSVLELFSAHDDLCRAISIGYQNIFNKNGQPSSSSFNVG
;
A
#
# COMPACT_ATOMS: atom_id res chain seq x y z
N TYR A 1 21.92 11.53 -9.32
CA TYR A 1 22.41 11.18 -7.97
C TYR A 1 21.20 10.73 -7.16
N SER A 2 21.05 9.44 -6.90
CA SER A 2 20.03 8.95 -5.95
C SER A 2 20.73 8.78 -4.61
N LEU A 3 20.15 9.33 -3.54
CA LEU A 3 20.58 9.04 -2.18
C LEU A 3 20.26 7.57 -1.88
N SER A 4 21.21 6.84 -1.30
CA SER A 4 20.97 5.48 -0.81
C SER A 4 20.38 5.51 0.61
N ASN A 5 19.75 4.42 1.04
CA ASN A 5 19.28 4.29 2.42
C ASN A 5 20.43 4.43 3.44
N ASP A 6 21.63 3.98 3.08
CA ASP A 6 22.82 4.12 3.91
C ASP A 6 23.20 5.59 4.09
N ASP A 7 23.12 6.40 3.03
CA ASP A 7 23.38 7.85 3.13
C ASP A 7 22.38 8.54 4.06
N CYS A 8 21.10 8.12 4.03
CA CYS A 8 20.09 8.62 4.96
C CYS A 8 20.41 8.24 6.42
N GLN A 9 20.84 7.00 6.68
CA GLN A 9 21.18 6.56 8.04
C GLN A 9 22.37 7.34 8.62
N HIS A 10 23.38 7.63 7.79
CA HIS A 10 24.54 8.44 8.17
C HIS A 10 24.20 9.91 8.48
N SER A 11 23.01 10.38 8.13
CA SER A 11 22.55 11.72 8.49
C SER A 11 22.07 11.83 9.94
N PHE A 12 21.86 10.69 10.63
CA PHE A 12 21.32 10.64 12.00
C PHE A 12 22.31 10.05 13.01
N ASN A 13 23.61 10.33 12.85
CA ASN A 13 24.67 9.77 13.70
C ASN A 13 24.52 10.11 15.19
N ASP A 14 23.87 11.23 15.51
CA ASP A 14 23.62 11.67 16.89
C ASP A 14 22.28 11.16 17.46
N PHE A 15 21.47 10.48 16.64
CA PHE A 15 20.19 9.93 17.09
C PHE A 15 20.41 8.62 17.83
N LYS A 16 20.18 8.64 19.16
CA LYS A 16 20.42 7.49 20.05
C LYS A 16 19.66 6.21 19.67
N ASN A 17 18.60 6.32 18.87
CA ASN A 17 17.84 5.19 18.38
C ASN A 17 18.31 4.81 16.98
N ASN A 18 19.12 3.76 16.89
CA ASN A 18 19.72 3.26 15.66
C ASN A 18 18.75 2.50 14.73
N LYS A 19 17.44 2.60 14.96
CA LYS A 19 16.39 1.94 14.17
C LYS A 19 15.58 2.97 13.41
N ILE A 20 16.25 3.68 12.51
CA ILE A 20 15.59 4.51 11.52
C ILE A 20 15.28 3.62 10.32
N ILE A 21 14.05 3.64 9.86
CA ILE A 21 13.64 2.95 8.64
C ILE A 21 13.56 4.02 7.56
N SER A 22 14.27 3.79 6.45
CA SER A 22 14.20 4.65 5.28
C SER A 22 13.85 3.87 4.01
N CYS A 23 13.17 4.56 3.10
CA CYS A 23 12.95 4.11 1.73
C CYS A 23 13.10 5.31 0.80
N VAL A 24 13.80 5.13 -0.31
CA VAL A 24 13.95 6.16 -1.33
C VAL A 24 13.33 5.65 -2.61
N ASP A 25 12.44 6.47 -3.16
CA ASP A 25 11.74 6.25 -4.40
C ASP A 25 12.12 7.32 -5.41
N TYR A 26 12.22 6.92 -6.68
CA TYR A 26 12.42 7.84 -7.79
C TYR A 26 11.35 7.61 -8.83
N PHE A 27 10.70 8.70 -9.22
CA PHE A 27 9.60 8.74 -10.18
C PHE A 27 10.08 9.42 -11.47
N PRO A 28 10.51 8.66 -12.49
CA PRO A 28 11.13 9.22 -13.69
C PRO A 28 10.18 10.14 -14.48
N ASP A 29 8.89 9.78 -14.53
CA ASP A 29 7.85 10.51 -15.26
C ASP A 29 7.71 11.96 -14.76
N PHE A 30 7.88 12.18 -13.46
CA PHE A 30 7.82 13.50 -12.83
C PHE A 30 9.19 14.10 -12.50
N LYS A 31 10.27 13.37 -12.78
CA LYS A 31 11.64 13.70 -12.35
C LYS A 31 11.71 14.05 -10.85
N HIS A 32 10.92 13.35 -10.05
CA HIS A 32 10.76 13.58 -8.62
C HIS A 32 11.37 12.43 -7.83
N GLY A 33 11.89 12.72 -6.63
CA GLY A 33 12.37 11.72 -5.69
C GLY A 33 11.65 11.90 -4.36
N GLN A 34 11.29 10.78 -3.73
CA GLN A 34 10.61 10.75 -2.45
C GLN A 34 11.48 9.97 -1.47
N CYS A 35 11.65 10.50 -0.27
CA CYS A 35 12.36 9.83 0.80
C CYS A 35 11.45 9.73 2.01
N HIS A 36 11.21 8.49 2.42
CA HIS A 36 10.50 8.13 3.63
C HIS A 36 11.52 7.90 4.73
N ILE A 37 11.34 8.56 5.88
CA ILE A 37 12.21 8.38 7.05
C ILE A 37 11.35 8.34 8.29
N TYR A 38 11.49 7.28 9.07
CA TYR A 38 10.64 7.04 10.23
C TYR A 38 11.41 6.50 11.43
N SER A 39 10.96 6.90 12.61
CA SER A 39 11.45 6.37 13.88
C SER A 39 10.74 5.05 14.21
N TYR A 40 11.48 4.13 14.84
CA TYR A 40 10.92 2.89 15.36
C TYR A 40 10.77 2.95 16.91
N PRO A 41 9.58 2.63 17.47
CA PRO A 41 8.34 2.29 16.78
C PRO A 41 7.66 3.53 16.20
N TYR A 42 7.10 3.40 15.01
CA TYR A 42 6.30 4.45 14.40
C TYR A 42 4.95 4.55 15.10
N ARG A 43 4.61 5.73 15.64
CA ARG A 43 3.41 5.95 16.47
C ARG A 43 2.37 6.88 15.86
N ALA A 44 2.59 7.36 14.64
CA ALA A 44 1.58 8.19 14.00
C ALA A 44 0.40 7.32 13.55
N LYS A 45 -0.77 7.97 13.44
CA LYS A 45 -2.01 7.36 12.98
C LYS A 45 -2.01 7.13 11.47
N THR A 46 -1.34 7.99 10.72
CA THR A 46 -1.31 7.99 9.25
C THR A 46 0.03 7.46 8.73
N TYR A 47 0.03 6.83 7.56
CA TYR A 47 1.23 6.57 6.77
C TYR A 47 0.91 6.80 5.30
N GLU A 48 1.47 7.86 4.74
CA GLU A 48 1.08 8.35 3.42
C GLU A 48 2.09 8.00 2.33
N TYR A 49 1.59 7.86 1.09
CA TYR A 49 2.32 7.74 -0.16
C TYR A 49 3.28 6.53 -0.23
N ILE A 50 2.85 5.39 0.29
CA ILE A 50 3.62 4.14 0.25
C ILE A 50 3.68 3.60 -1.17
N THR A 51 4.89 3.27 -1.63
CA THR A 51 5.19 2.74 -2.97
C THR A 51 5.48 1.23 -2.93
N ASN A 52 5.60 0.58 -4.09
CA ASN A 52 5.99 -0.84 -4.16
C ASN A 52 7.37 -1.13 -3.52
N ASN A 53 8.24 -0.12 -3.36
CA ASN A 53 9.55 -0.31 -2.73
C ASN A 53 9.47 -0.39 -1.21
N PHE A 54 8.28 -0.26 -0.63
CA PHE A 54 8.07 -0.38 0.80
C PHE A 54 8.71 -1.67 1.35
N PRO A 55 9.64 -1.54 2.32
CA PRO A 55 10.37 -2.69 2.86
C PRO A 55 9.52 -3.57 3.78
N GLY A 56 8.33 -3.11 4.17
CA GLY A 56 7.49 -3.76 5.18
C GLY A 56 7.85 -3.32 6.59
N GLY A 57 7.30 -4.03 7.57
CA GLY A 57 7.52 -3.80 9.01
C GLY A 57 6.20 -3.73 9.76
N LEU A 58 6.23 -3.73 11.08
CA LEU A 58 5.00 -3.75 11.89
C LEU A 58 4.62 -2.35 12.39
N PHE A 59 3.51 -1.82 11.87
CA PHE A 59 3.02 -0.46 12.15
C PHE A 59 1.69 -0.48 12.91
N LYS A 60 1.70 -1.06 14.12
CA LYS A 60 0.48 -1.31 14.92
C LYS A 60 -0.35 -0.07 15.32
N TYR A 61 0.22 1.12 15.21
CA TYR A 61 -0.46 2.38 15.57
C TYR A 61 -1.12 3.07 14.37
N VAL A 62 -0.76 2.67 13.16
CA VAL A 62 -1.31 3.24 11.93
C VAL A 62 -2.73 2.72 11.73
N ARG A 63 -3.63 3.61 11.29
CA ARG A 63 -5.04 3.37 10.96
C ARG A 63 -5.37 3.82 9.55
N GLU A 64 -4.65 4.81 9.04
CA GLU A 64 -4.89 5.42 7.74
C GLU A 64 -3.64 5.24 6.88
N VAL A 65 -3.78 4.56 5.74
CA VAL A 65 -2.67 4.32 4.81
C VAL A 65 -3.04 4.89 3.46
N SER A 66 -2.10 5.61 2.83
CA SER A 66 -2.22 5.94 1.41
C SER A 66 -1.11 5.29 0.59
N LEU A 67 -1.50 4.72 -0.55
CA LEU A 67 -0.62 4.06 -1.50
C LEU A 67 -0.50 4.91 -2.75
N TYR A 68 0.72 5.08 -3.26
CA TYR A 68 1.00 5.76 -4.51
C TYR A 68 2.20 5.09 -5.18
N ASP A 69 2.09 4.81 -6.48
CA ASP A 69 3.25 4.45 -7.28
C ASP A 69 2.98 4.84 -8.74
N ASP A 70 4.03 5.22 -9.47
CA ASP A 70 3.98 5.40 -10.92
C ASP A 70 4.19 4.10 -11.68
N ARG A 71 4.43 3.01 -10.97
CA ARG A 71 4.43 1.66 -11.52
C ARG A 71 3.08 1.00 -11.26
N LEU A 72 2.90 -0.16 -11.88
CA LEU A 72 1.81 -1.07 -11.56
C LEU A 72 1.96 -1.53 -10.12
N PHE A 73 0.85 -1.71 -9.40
CA PHE A 73 0.95 -2.34 -8.09
C PHE A 73 1.10 -3.84 -8.28
N GLU A 74 1.92 -4.47 -7.44
CA GLU A 74 2.07 -5.92 -7.44
C GLU A 74 1.15 -6.55 -6.39
N HIS A 75 0.75 -7.81 -6.60
CA HIS A 75 -0.05 -8.52 -5.59
C HIS A 75 0.68 -8.63 -4.26
N ASP A 76 1.95 -9.00 -4.30
CA ASP A 76 2.81 -9.13 -3.12
C ASP A 76 2.98 -7.81 -2.36
N PHE A 77 2.86 -6.67 -3.06
CA PHE A 77 2.84 -5.37 -2.41
C PHE A 77 1.60 -5.24 -1.50
N PHE A 78 0.41 -5.56 -1.98
CA PHE A 78 -0.80 -5.54 -1.16
C PHE A 78 -0.76 -6.55 -0.01
N VAL A 79 -0.16 -7.74 -0.21
CA VAL A 79 0.07 -8.72 0.87
C VAL A 79 0.94 -8.08 1.96
N LYS A 80 2.04 -7.45 1.56
CA LYS A 80 2.95 -6.75 2.46
C LYS A 80 2.26 -5.60 3.21
N ILE A 81 1.36 -4.85 2.56
CA ILE A 81 0.53 -3.82 3.22
C ILE A 81 -0.37 -4.47 4.28
N ALA A 82 -1.07 -5.55 3.96
CA ALA A 82 -1.95 -6.23 4.92
C ALA A 82 -1.20 -6.71 6.17
N GLU A 83 -0.02 -7.30 5.99
CA GLU A 83 0.83 -7.76 7.10
C GLU A 83 1.42 -6.60 7.93
N SER A 84 1.77 -5.51 7.26
CA SER A 84 2.45 -4.38 7.91
C SER A 84 1.51 -3.51 8.74
N PHE A 85 0.23 -3.46 8.35
CA PHE A 85 -0.79 -2.58 8.94
C PHE A 85 -1.99 -3.38 9.46
N PRO A 86 -1.82 -4.21 10.51
CA PRO A 86 -2.84 -5.17 10.96
C PRO A 86 -4.11 -4.52 11.52
N PHE A 87 -4.09 -3.23 11.83
CA PHE A 87 -5.22 -2.47 12.37
C PHE A 87 -5.65 -1.32 11.44
N MET A 88 -5.30 -1.40 10.16
CA MET A 88 -5.69 -0.38 9.18
C MET A 88 -7.21 -0.31 9.04
N GLU A 89 -7.75 0.89 9.19
CA GLU A 89 -9.18 1.21 9.10
C GLU A 89 -9.53 1.88 7.77
N GLN A 90 -8.57 2.61 7.18
CA GLN A 90 -8.71 3.31 5.91
C GLN A 90 -7.52 3.05 4.99
N LEU A 91 -7.84 2.71 3.75
CA LEU A 91 -6.88 2.53 2.67
C LEU A 91 -7.25 3.43 1.49
N THR A 92 -6.35 4.35 1.17
CA THR A 92 -6.49 5.25 0.03
C THR A 92 -5.47 4.86 -1.04
N ILE A 93 -5.89 4.72 -2.30
CA ILE A 93 -5.04 4.22 -3.38
C ILE A 93 -5.05 5.19 -4.55
N TYR A 94 -3.85 5.63 -4.93
CA TYR A 94 -3.59 6.51 -6.07
C TYR A 94 -2.75 5.76 -7.11
N ASN A 95 -3.36 5.33 -8.22
CA ASN A 95 -2.60 4.68 -9.29
C ASN A 95 -3.27 4.78 -10.66
N ARG A 96 -2.70 5.62 -11.52
CA ARG A 96 -3.21 5.85 -12.88
C ARG A 96 -2.78 4.78 -13.89
N LYS A 97 -1.93 3.83 -13.48
CA LYS A 97 -1.34 2.87 -14.42
C LYS A 97 -2.27 1.67 -14.63
N PRO A 98 -2.39 1.18 -15.87
CA PRO A 98 -3.25 0.04 -16.20
C PRO A 98 -2.71 -1.28 -15.63
N GLN A 99 -3.39 -1.84 -14.64
CA GLN A 99 -3.14 -3.16 -14.09
C GLN A 99 -3.47 -4.26 -15.12
N THR A 100 -2.56 -4.50 -16.07
CA THR A 100 -2.65 -5.59 -17.06
C THR A 100 -3.03 -6.92 -16.39
N ASN A 101 -4.31 -7.34 -16.45
CA ASN A 101 -4.94 -8.64 -16.13
C ASN A 101 -4.30 -9.65 -15.14
N LYS A 102 -3.40 -9.23 -14.26
CA LYS A 102 -2.58 -10.11 -13.40
C LYS A 102 -3.29 -10.59 -12.15
N PHE A 103 -4.37 -9.93 -11.75
CA PHE A 103 -4.95 -10.16 -10.44
C PHE A 103 -5.99 -11.29 -10.40
N TYR A 104 -6.67 -11.59 -11.52
CA TYR A 104 -7.83 -12.51 -11.47
C TYR A 104 -8.08 -13.38 -12.72
N GLU A 105 -7.52 -13.06 -13.90
CA GLU A 105 -7.86 -13.79 -15.15
C GLU A 105 -6.71 -14.61 -15.73
N GLN A 106 -5.47 -14.40 -15.30
CA GLN A 106 -4.36 -15.23 -15.73
C GLN A 106 -4.03 -16.22 -14.64
N SER A 107 -4.43 -17.47 -14.84
CA SER A 107 -3.63 -18.59 -14.39
C SER A 107 -2.17 -18.25 -14.69
N ASN A 108 -1.36 -18.00 -13.66
CA ASN A 108 0.09 -18.06 -13.82
C ASN A 108 0.41 -19.38 -14.53
N TYR A 109 1.56 -19.49 -15.20
CA TYR A 109 2.00 -20.71 -15.90
C TYR A 109 1.86 -22.01 -15.04
N ASP A 110 1.69 -21.88 -13.73
CA ASP A 110 1.47 -22.93 -12.72
C ASP A 110 0.02 -23.07 -12.17
N ASN A 111 -1.02 -22.47 -12.78
CA ASN A 111 -2.42 -22.55 -12.32
C ASN A 111 -2.66 -22.11 -10.85
N GLN A 112 -1.77 -21.33 -10.26
CA GLN A 112 -1.96 -20.81 -8.91
C GLN A 112 -2.89 -19.60 -8.94
N HIS A 113 -4.12 -19.78 -8.45
CA HIS A 113 -4.99 -18.65 -8.11
C HIS A 113 -4.34 -17.86 -6.97
N LEU A 114 -4.09 -16.57 -7.19
CA LEU A 114 -3.65 -15.68 -6.12
C LEU A 114 -4.71 -15.67 -5.01
N SER A 115 -4.26 -15.80 -3.76
CA SER A 115 -5.18 -15.82 -2.63
C SER A 115 -5.81 -14.44 -2.43
N PRO A 116 -7.10 -14.35 -2.09
CA PRO A 116 -7.71 -13.07 -1.73
C PRO A 116 -6.99 -12.46 -0.52
N ILE A 117 -6.59 -11.20 -0.64
CA ILE A 117 -5.94 -10.45 0.44
C ILE A 117 -7.02 -9.95 1.40
N GLN A 118 -6.82 -10.17 2.70
CA GLN A 118 -7.76 -9.77 3.73
C GLN A 118 -7.19 -8.63 4.57
N TYR A 119 -8.03 -7.62 4.80
CA TYR A 119 -7.74 -6.51 5.70
C TYR A 119 -8.80 -6.49 6.80
N SER A 120 -8.48 -7.07 7.95
CA SER A 120 -9.48 -7.41 8.99
C SER A 120 -10.23 -6.21 9.59
N TYR A 121 -9.63 -5.01 9.58
CA TYR A 121 -10.19 -3.82 10.21
C TYR A 121 -10.58 -2.72 9.22
N LEU A 122 -10.45 -3.00 7.92
CA LEU A 122 -10.61 -2.02 6.88
C LEU A 122 -12.10 -1.71 6.69
N SER A 123 -12.48 -0.48 7.00
CA SER A 123 -13.86 0.01 6.90
C SER A 123 -14.03 1.03 5.78
N VAL A 124 -12.95 1.69 5.36
CA VAL A 124 -12.95 2.71 4.30
C VAL A 124 -11.93 2.35 3.23
N LEU A 125 -12.39 2.28 1.97
CA LEU A 125 -11.53 2.20 0.79
C LEU A 125 -11.81 3.40 -0.11
N GLU A 126 -10.76 4.11 -0.48
CA GLU A 126 -10.82 5.22 -1.42
C GLU A 126 -9.89 4.96 -2.60
N LEU A 127 -10.42 5.07 -3.82
CA LEU A 127 -9.66 4.93 -5.06
C LEU A 127 -9.66 6.27 -5.78
N PHE A 128 -8.50 6.90 -5.92
CA PHE A 128 -8.37 8.22 -6.54
C PHE A 128 -7.54 8.14 -7.81
N SER A 129 -8.07 8.67 -8.91
CA SER A 129 -7.42 8.57 -10.22
C SER A 129 -6.94 7.13 -10.51
N ALA A 130 -7.66 6.13 -10.01
CA ALA A 130 -7.29 4.73 -10.15
C ALA A 130 -7.70 4.25 -11.54
N HIS A 131 -6.83 3.50 -12.21
CA HIS A 131 -7.21 2.90 -13.49
C HIS A 131 -8.34 1.86 -13.29
N ASP A 132 -9.23 1.73 -14.27
CA ASP A 132 -10.47 0.94 -14.17
C ASP A 132 -10.25 -0.56 -13.86
N ASP A 133 -9.10 -1.11 -14.24
CA ASP A 133 -8.74 -2.50 -13.92
C ASP A 133 -8.35 -2.69 -12.46
N LEU A 134 -7.66 -1.72 -11.84
CA LEU A 134 -7.39 -1.71 -10.40
C LEU A 134 -8.70 -1.64 -9.61
N CYS A 135 -9.61 -0.76 -10.03
CA CYS A 135 -10.92 -0.63 -9.42
C CYS A 135 -11.68 -1.97 -9.43
N ARG A 136 -11.68 -2.67 -10.57
CA ARG A 136 -12.29 -4.00 -10.69
C ARG A 136 -11.58 -5.04 -9.83
N ALA A 137 -10.25 -5.08 -9.86
CA ALA A 137 -9.43 -6.01 -9.11
C ALA A 137 -9.67 -5.90 -7.60
N ILE A 138 -9.72 -4.67 -7.09
CA ILE A 138 -9.93 -4.43 -5.65
C ILE A 138 -11.38 -4.68 -5.26
N SER A 139 -12.36 -4.31 -6.10
CA SER A 139 -13.78 -4.54 -5.82
C SER A 139 -14.12 -6.03 -5.67
N ILE A 140 -13.53 -6.90 -6.49
CA ILE A 140 -13.70 -8.36 -6.39
C ILE A 140 -13.12 -8.89 -5.07
N GLY A 141 -11.96 -8.38 -4.63
CA GLY A 141 -11.37 -8.70 -3.33
C GLY A 141 -12.21 -8.22 -2.14
N TYR A 142 -12.74 -6.99 -2.22
CA TYR A 142 -13.50 -6.33 -1.15
C TYR A 142 -14.89 -6.91 -0.93
N GLN A 143 -15.61 -7.32 -1.98
CA GLN A 143 -16.93 -7.94 -1.80
C GLN A 143 -16.88 -9.26 -1.02
N ASN A 144 -15.75 -9.97 -1.07
CA ASN A 144 -15.53 -11.19 -0.29
C ASN A 144 -15.31 -10.94 1.21
N ILE A 145 -14.91 -9.72 1.60
CA ILE A 145 -14.71 -9.33 3.00
C ILE A 145 -16.05 -8.93 3.64
N PHE A 146 -16.90 -8.19 2.92
CA PHE A 146 -18.21 -7.75 3.44
C PHE A 146 -19.24 -8.87 3.54
N ASN A 147 -19.22 -9.84 2.62
CA ASN A 147 -20.17 -10.96 2.65
C ASN A 147 -19.96 -11.94 3.82
N LYS A 148 -18.81 -11.90 4.51
CA LYS A 148 -18.57 -12.72 5.72
C LYS A 148 -19.06 -12.07 7.03
N ASN A 149 -19.29 -10.76 7.05
CA ASN A 149 -19.50 -10.01 8.30
C ASN A 149 -20.94 -9.50 8.54
N GLY A 150 -21.91 -9.84 7.67
CA GLY A 150 -23.34 -9.81 8.02
C GLY A 150 -23.94 -8.49 8.51
N GLN A 151 -23.44 -7.32 8.08
CA GLN A 151 -24.06 -6.01 8.38
C GLN A 151 -24.33 -5.19 7.09
N PRO A 152 -25.41 -4.38 7.07
CA PRO A 152 -25.98 -3.84 5.85
C PRO A 152 -25.21 -2.65 5.29
N SER A 153 -25.33 -2.53 3.97
CA SER A 153 -24.74 -1.58 3.05
C SER A 153 -24.89 -0.11 3.43
N SER A 154 -23.76 0.60 3.56
CA SER A 154 -23.64 2.02 3.23
C SER A 154 -22.27 2.29 2.60
N SER A 155 -22.01 1.74 1.42
CA SER A 155 -20.84 2.09 0.62
C SER A 155 -21.18 3.32 -0.24
N SER A 156 -20.64 4.47 0.10
CA SER A 156 -20.53 5.60 -0.84
C SER A 156 -19.31 5.35 -1.72
N PHE A 157 -19.54 4.79 -2.91
CA PHE A 157 -18.57 4.82 -4.00
C PHE A 157 -18.52 6.25 -4.56
N ASN A 158 -17.53 7.03 -4.18
CA ASN A 158 -17.20 8.27 -4.89
C ASN A 158 -16.13 7.96 -5.92
N VAL A 159 -16.54 7.90 -7.19
CA VAL A 159 -15.63 7.98 -8.33
C VAL A 159 -15.48 9.47 -8.63
N GLY A 160 -14.33 10.03 -8.23
CA GLY A 160 -13.94 11.41 -8.51
C GLY A 160 -12.90 11.49 -9.62
#